data_AF-A0A9D8FH53-F1
#
_entry.id   AF-A0A9D8FH53-F1
#
_cell.length_a   1.000
_cell.length_b   1.000
_cell.length_c   1.000
_cell.angle_alpha   90.00
_cell.angle_beta   90.00
_cell.angle_gamma   90.00
#
_symmetry.space_group_name_H-M   'P 1'
#
loop_
_entity.id
_entity.type
_entity.pdbx_description
1 polymer ?
#
loop_
_entity_poly.entity_id
_entity_poly.type
_entity_poly.pdbx_seq_one_letter_code
_entity_poly.pdbx_strand_id
1 'polypeptide(L)' 'MTQPEALKSDQPLKWSTGRGTDVWALFRACRTGDLETVRHLLARDPSLARCQHAYRKPLYFAVRENQLEVAACLL' A
#
# COMPACT_ATOMS: atom_id res chain seq x y z
N MET A 1 -11.96 -5.25 -5.06
CA MET A 1 -11.58 -4.41 -3.89
C MET A 1 -12.11 -3.02 -4.15
N THR A 2 -12.97 -2.49 -3.29
CA THR A 2 -13.57 -1.15 -3.44
C THR A 2 -12.73 -0.12 -2.67
N GLN A 3 -12.49 1.05 -3.25
CA GLN A 3 -11.71 2.11 -2.61
C GLN A 3 -12.52 2.76 -1.47
N PRO A 4 -12.07 2.67 -0.21
CA PRO A 4 -12.70 3.38 0.91
C PRO A 4 -12.63 4.89 0.71
N GLU A 5 -13.63 5.61 1.19
CA GLU A 5 -13.76 7.06 1.11
C GLU A 5 -12.54 7.77 1.72
N ALA A 6 -12.03 7.24 2.83
CA ALA A 6 -10.82 7.74 3.49
C ALA A 6 -9.56 7.68 2.61
N LEU A 7 -9.53 6.78 1.62
CA LEU A 7 -8.42 6.62 0.70
C LEU A 7 -8.64 7.31 -0.65
N LYS A 8 -9.77 7.99 -0.85
CA LYS A 8 -10.03 8.81 -2.05
C LYS A 8 -9.40 10.20 -1.95
N SER A 9 -9.12 10.66 -0.73
CA SER A 9 -8.54 11.98 -0.47
C SER A 9 -7.01 11.91 -0.49
N ASP A 10 -6.38 12.99 -0.99
CA ASP A 10 -4.92 13.17 -0.92
C ASP A 10 -4.46 13.67 0.47
N GLN A 11 -5.38 13.74 1.43
CA GLN A 11 -5.04 14.10 2.80
C GLN A 11 -4.26 12.98 3.51
N PRO A 12 -3.36 13.35 4.43
CA PRO A 12 -2.65 12.39 5.27
C PRO A 12 -3.64 11.64 6.15
N LEU A 13 -3.39 10.34 6.33
CA LEU A 13 -4.23 9.50 7.17
C LEU A 13 -3.98 9.78 8.65
N LYS A 14 -5.04 9.89 9.44
CA LYS A 14 -4.94 10.19 10.88
C LYS A 14 -4.24 9.09 11.70
N TRP A 15 -4.31 7.83 11.26
CA TRP A 15 -3.75 6.66 11.97
C TRP A 15 -2.75 5.86 11.14
N SER A 16 -2.24 6.45 10.05
CA SER A 16 -1.33 5.79 9.12
C SER A 16 -0.39 6.79 8.47
N THR A 17 0.74 6.29 8.00
CA THR A 17 1.65 7.04 7.14
C THR A 17 1.10 7.15 5.71
N GLY A 18 1.53 8.21 5.01
CA GLY A 18 1.18 8.47 3.62
C GLY A 18 -0.16 9.16 3.40
N ARG A 19 -0.37 9.55 2.14
CA ARG A 19 -1.62 10.11 1.64
C ARG A 19 -2.59 8.98 1.28
N GLY A 20 -3.89 9.22 1.43
CA GLY A 20 -4.90 8.19 1.15
C GLY A 20 -4.80 7.60 -0.26
N THR A 21 -4.50 8.43 -1.25
CA THR A 21 -4.26 8.07 -2.66
C THR A 21 -3.08 7.12 -2.84
N ASP A 22 -1.92 7.45 -2.22
CA ASP A 22 -0.68 6.66 -2.31
C ASP A 22 -0.85 5.31 -1.60
N VAL A 23 -1.50 5.30 -0.42
CA VAL A 23 -1.81 4.08 0.32
C VAL A 23 -2.72 3.16 -0.48
N TRP A 24 -3.73 3.71 -1.15
CA TRP A 24 -4.60 2.93 -2.03
C TRP A 24 -3.87 2.39 -3.26
N ALA A 25 -3.03 3.21 -3.89
CA ALA A 25 -2.20 2.78 -5.01
C ALA A 25 -1.29 1.62 -4.59
N LEU A 26 -0.66 1.73 -3.41
CA LEU A 26 0.20 0.68 -2.86
C LEU A 26 -0.58 -0.61 -2.61
N PHE A 27 -1.75 -0.55 -1.97
CA PHE A 27 -2.58 -1.75 -1.76
C PHE A 27 -3.00 -2.41 -3.07
N ARG A 28 -3.32 -1.61 -4.09
CA ARG A 28 -3.68 -2.13 -5.41
C ARG A 28 -2.49 -2.86 -6.04
N ALA A 29 -1.32 -2.24 -6.01
CA ALA A 29 -0.07 -2.80 -6.54
C ALA A 29 0.34 -4.08 -5.80
N CYS A 30 0.20 -4.11 -4.47
CA CYS A 30 0.43 -5.31 -3.66
C CYS A 30 -0.50 -6.46 -4.03
N ARG A 31 -1.75 -6.14 -4.35
CA ARG A 31 -2.75 -7.15 -4.73
C ARG A 31 -2.52 -7.67 -6.16
N THR A 32 -2.04 -6.83 -7.07
CA THR A 32 -1.81 -7.20 -8.48
C THR A 32 -0.42 -7.78 -8.75
N GLY A 33 0.52 -7.66 -7.81
CA GLY A 33 1.91 -8.06 -8.05
C GLY A 33 2.75 -7.01 -8.77
N ASP A 34 2.30 -5.76 -8.80
CA ASP A 34 3.01 -4.69 -9.52
C ASP A 34 4.17 -4.16 -8.68
N LEU A 35 5.30 -4.86 -8.80
CA LEU A 35 6.53 -4.54 -8.09
C LEU A 35 7.08 -3.17 -8.46
N GLU A 36 6.99 -2.76 -9.73
CA GLU A 36 7.53 -1.50 -10.20
C GLU A 36 6.80 -0.32 -9.55
N THR A 37 5.46 -0.38 -9.50
CA THR A 37 4.66 0.62 -8.79
C THR A 37 4.97 0.64 -7.29
N VAL A 38 5.12 -0.54 -6.66
CA VAL A 38 5.50 -0.62 -5.23
C VAL A 38 6.84 0.07 -4.99
N ARG A 39 7.86 -0.24 -5.79
CA ARG A 39 9.19 0.37 -5.67
C ARG A 39 9.15 1.87 -5.91
N HIS A 40 8.40 2.33 -6.91
CA HIS A 40 8.26 3.76 -7.18
C HIS A 40 7.59 4.50 -6.00
N LEU A 41 6.54 3.94 -5.42
CA LEU A 41 5.86 4.53 -4.27
C LEU A 41 6.76 4.57 -3.03
N LEU A 42 7.45 3.46 -2.73
CA LEU A 42 8.40 3.38 -1.61
C LEU A 42 9.63 4.29 -1.79
N ALA A 43 10.08 4.49 -3.03
CA ALA A 43 11.18 5.43 -3.32
C ALA A 43 10.76 6.89 -3.08
N ARG A 44 9.50 7.24 -3.36
CA ARG A 44 8.96 8.58 -3.07
C ARG A 44 8.70 8.78 -1.59
N ASP A 45 8.13 7.79 -0.92
CA ASP A 45 7.85 7.82 0.50
C ASP A 45 8.07 6.43 1.13
N PRO A 46 9.24 6.20 1.76
CA PRO A 46 9.56 4.94 2.42
C PRO A 46 8.63 4.63 3.61
N SER A 47 7.96 5.65 4.17
CA SER A 47 7.05 5.45 5.30
C SER A 47 5.79 4.67 4.89
N LEU A 48 5.47 4.61 3.59
CA LEU A 48 4.36 3.84 3.05
C LEU A 48 4.48 2.33 3.29
N ALA A 49 5.69 1.77 3.43
CA ALA A 49 5.86 0.36 3.78
C ALA A 49 5.15 -0.02 5.10
N ARG A 50 5.05 0.96 6.01
CA ARG A 50 4.41 0.82 7.33
C ARG A 50 2.97 1.35 7.38
N CYS A 51 2.40 1.76 6.24
CA CYS A 51 1.04 2.26 6.21
C CYS A 51 0.04 1.16 6.59
N GLN A 52 -1.13 1.57 7.07
CA GLN A 52 -2.21 0.66 7.38
C GLN A 52 -3.57 1.33 7.20
N HIS A 53 -4.56 0.53 6.84
CA HIS A 53 -5.95 0.99 6.82
C HIS A 53 -6.84 -0.11 7.40
N ALA A 54 -7.62 0.24 8.43
CA ALA A 54 -8.48 -0.70 9.14
C ALA A 54 -7.72 -1.99 9.53
N TYR A 55 -6.53 -1.84 10.12
CA TYR A 55 -5.63 -2.93 10.54
C TYR A 55 -5.02 -3.76 9.41
N ARG A 56 -5.28 -3.42 8.14
CA ARG A 56 -4.66 -4.10 6.99
C ARG A 56 -3.42 -3.35 6.55
N LYS A 57 -2.30 -4.08 6.48
CA LYS A 57 -1.00 -3.61 5.98
C LYS A 57 -0.83 -3.97 4.49
N PRO A 58 0.07 -3.31 3.74
CA PRO A 58 0.40 -3.67 2.36
C PRO A 58 0.75 -5.15 2.21
N LEU A 59 1.56 -5.66 3.15
CA LEU A 59 2.00 -7.06 3.19
C LEU A 59 0.84 -8.06 3.23
N TYR A 60 -0.28 -7.73 3.90
CA TYR A 60 -1.45 -8.60 3.95
C TYR A 60 -2.02 -8.88 2.56
N PHE A 61 -2.04 -7.88 1.67
CA PHE A 61 -2.54 -8.05 0.31
C PHE A 61 -1.55 -8.82 -0.56
N ALA A 62 -0.24 -8.53 -0.44
CA ALA A 62 0.79 -9.25 -1.19
C ALA A 62 0.79 -10.75 -0.86
N VAL A 63 0.75 -11.10 0.42
CA VAL A 63 0.74 -12.51 0.86
C VAL A 63 -0.56 -13.21 0.46
N ARG A 64 -1.72 -12.57 0.65
CA ARG A 64 -3.02 -13.18 0.32
C ARG A 64 -3.16 -13.52 -1.16
N GLU A 65 -2.57 -12.72 -2.04
CA GLU A 65 -2.64 -12.91 -3.50
C GLU A 65 -1.39 -13.62 -4.05
N ASN A 66 -0.54 -14.20 -3.18
CA ASN A 66 0.67 -14.94 -3.53
C ASN A 66 1.70 -14.12 -4.35
N GLN A 67 1.85 -12.83 -4.05
CA GLN A 67 2.80 -11.92 -4.69
C GLN A 67 4.11 -11.89 -3.90
N LEU A 68 4.92 -12.94 -4.05
CA LEU A 68 6.12 -13.17 -3.24
C LEU A 68 7.17 -12.06 -3.39
N GLU A 69 7.39 -11.58 -4.60
CA GLU A 69 8.36 -10.53 -4.91
C GLU A 69 7.96 -9.20 -4.26
N VAL A 70 6.67 -8.88 -4.29
CA VAL A 70 6.15 -7.68 -3.62
C VAL A 70 6.21 -7.83 -2.10
N ALA A 71 5.88 -9.01 -1.57
CA ALA A 71 6.00 -9.28 -0.14
C ALA A 71 7.46 -9.14 0.33
N ALA A 72 8.42 -9.66 -0.44
CA ALA A 72 9.84 -9.52 -0.18
C ALA A 72 10.31 -8.05 -0.23
N CYS A 73 9.76 -7.24 -1.13
CA CYS A 73 10.07 -5.81 -1.22
C CYS A 73 9.54 -4.99 -0.02
N LEU A 74 8.57 -5.51 0.73
CA LEU A 74 7.94 -4.85 1.87
C LEU A 74 8.50 -5.28 3.23
N LEU A 75 9.38 -6.28 3.26
CA LEU A 75 10.12 -6.74 4.44
C LEU A 75 11.38 -5.91 4.65
#